data_AF-A0A818F2I1-F1
#
_entry.id   AF-A0A818F2I1-F1
#
_cell.length_a   1.000
_cell.length_b   1.000
_cell.length_c   1.000
_cell.angle_alpha   90.00
_cell.angle_beta   90.00
_cell.angle_gamma   90.00
#
_symmetry.space_group_name_H-M   'P 1'
#
loop_
_entity.id
_entity.type
_entity.pdbx_description
1 polymer ?
#
loop_
_entity_poly.entity_id
_entity_poly.type
_entity_poly.pdbx_seq_one_letter_code
_entity_poly.pdbx_strand_id
1 'polypeptide(L)'
;MFIVRFQNVIPHNPIRYLKLIGIHTEALISFLTVVLPELIHLVSLSLMDATYYPYRCRSIKYVNDQLPSLTHISLSFRQQPSYISWVLTQLYSTFSTIQYLSLHDFSYAITRLPDLFQHLYKIEHLEIKLDIDDDIGCWDPWILDSELIRNGGQHLRSLVIQIESYLLFIEIASLLIHFPQLKSLSLVTHDITHDVEFYNGEKWEELIQTALPCLSSFRLYLKSEKISSEISSTFIVNRFRSPFWIKEKKWYVICDKFTNEFIQLYTIPCPKNVTITLNITSSNWDTTLPSFNSSTFDSVTRLIVNTTELQHNLTSLLYFNNVKSLRILSLPTKNYCLSQHINLLQVESAIDSRWISSS
;
A
#
# COMPACT_ATOMS: atom_id res chain seq x y z
N MET A 1 -6.77 20.25 -30.91
CA MET A 1 -5.73 21.08 -30.26
C MET A 1 -6.28 21.55 -28.92
N PHE A 2 -5.86 20.93 -27.81
CA PHE A 2 -6.16 21.47 -26.48
C PHE A 2 -5.11 22.55 -26.19
N ILE A 3 -5.54 23.81 -26.09
CA ILE A 3 -4.68 24.89 -25.60
C ILE A 3 -4.92 24.99 -24.10
N VAL A 4 -4.08 24.34 -23.29
CA VAL A 4 -4.02 24.62 -21.86
C VAL A 4 -3.29 25.95 -21.70
N ARG A 5 -4.04 27.06 -21.69
CA ARG A 5 -3.49 28.36 -21.29
C ARG A 5 -3.50 28.40 -19.77
N PHE A 6 -2.34 28.34 -19.14
CA PHE A 6 -2.22 28.75 -17.75
C PHE A 6 -2.34 30.28 -17.69
N GLN A 7 -3.57 30.80 -17.63
CA GLN A 7 -3.80 32.20 -17.30
C GLN A 7 -3.59 32.36 -15.80
N ASN A 8 -2.65 33.23 -15.40
CA ASN A 8 -2.30 33.54 -14.01
C ASN A 8 -1.58 32.41 -13.24
N VAL A 9 -0.52 31.80 -13.81
CA VAL A 9 0.51 31.25 -12.92
C VAL A 9 1.17 32.44 -12.24
N ILE A 10 0.84 32.65 -10.96
CA ILE A 10 1.50 33.67 -10.15
C ILE A 10 3.01 33.35 -10.22
N PRO A 11 3.87 34.28 -10.66
CA PRO A 11 5.30 34.03 -10.90
C PRO A 11 6.10 33.61 -9.65
N HIS A 12 5.45 33.50 -8.49
CA HIS A 12 6.04 33.14 -7.21
C HIS A 12 5.63 31.78 -6.65
N ASN A 13 4.70 31.04 -7.28
CA ASN A 13 4.31 29.72 -6.81
C ASN A 13 4.56 28.65 -7.89
N PRO A 14 5.69 27.93 -7.82
CA PRO A 14 5.98 26.89 -8.80
C PRO A 14 4.98 25.74 -8.68
N ILE A 15 4.50 25.24 -9.82
CA ILE A 15 3.63 24.07 -9.87
C ILE A 15 4.46 22.84 -9.49
N ARG A 16 4.24 22.30 -8.29
CA ARG A 16 4.93 21.09 -7.79
C ARG A 16 4.16 19.80 -8.06
N TYR A 17 2.86 19.91 -8.27
CA TYR A 17 1.97 18.76 -8.45
C TYR A 17 1.08 19.01 -9.67
N LEU A 18 1.04 18.05 -10.58
CA LEU A 18 0.21 18.12 -11.76
C LEU A 18 -0.51 16.79 -11.96
N LYS A 19 -1.84 16.87 -12.02
CA LYS A 19 -2.71 15.75 -12.36
C LYS A 19 -3.44 16.07 -13.66
N LEU A 20 -3.23 15.22 -14.65
CA LEU A 20 -3.80 15.29 -15.98
C LEU A 20 -4.75 14.10 -16.16
N ILE A 21 -6.00 14.37 -16.52
CA ILE A 21 -7.05 13.34 -16.64
C ILE A 21 -7.67 13.45 -18.04
N GLY A 22 -7.88 12.32 -18.70
CA GLY A 22 -8.59 12.25 -19.99
C GLY A 22 -7.84 12.92 -21.14
N ILE A 23 -6.50 12.96 -21.07
CA ILE A 23 -5.70 13.58 -22.13
C ILE A 23 -5.46 12.57 -23.24
N HIS A 24 -5.91 12.93 -24.44
CA HIS A 24 -5.60 12.18 -25.66
C HIS A 24 -4.08 12.09 -25.86
N THR A 25 -3.57 10.92 -26.28
CA THR A 25 -2.12 10.64 -26.37
C THR A 25 -1.33 11.73 -27.11
N GLU A 26 -1.86 12.29 -28.20
CA GLU A 26 -1.20 13.39 -28.95
C GLU A 26 -1.12 14.71 -28.15
N ALA A 27 -2.16 15.02 -27.38
CA ALA A 27 -2.19 16.18 -26.49
C ALA A 27 -1.25 15.95 -25.30
N LEU A 28 -1.11 14.72 -24.84
CA LEU A 28 -0.14 14.35 -23.82
C LEU A 28 1.28 14.57 -24.34
N ILE A 29 1.63 14.06 -25.52
CA ILE A 29 2.95 14.30 -26.12
C ILE A 29 3.22 15.79 -26.24
N SER A 30 2.27 16.55 -26.79
CA SER A 30 2.40 18.01 -26.95
C SER A 30 2.58 18.71 -25.60
N PHE A 31 1.87 18.25 -24.57
CA PHE A 31 2.04 18.72 -23.21
C PHE A 31 3.43 18.40 -22.65
N LEU A 32 3.86 17.14 -22.79
CA LEU A 32 5.17 16.65 -22.35
C LEU A 32 6.31 17.39 -23.07
N THR A 33 6.16 17.73 -24.35
CA THR A 33 7.22 18.37 -25.14
C THR A 33 7.25 19.90 -25.03
N VAL A 34 6.10 20.55 -24.81
CA VAL A 34 6.00 22.03 -24.85
C VAL A 34 5.82 22.64 -23.46
N VAL A 35 5.00 22.03 -22.60
CA VAL A 35 4.63 22.63 -21.32
C VAL A 35 5.51 22.13 -20.19
N LEU A 36 5.79 20.84 -20.19
CA LEU A 36 6.55 20.18 -19.14
C LEU A 36 7.96 20.76 -18.92
N PRO A 37 8.70 21.16 -19.97
CA PRO A 37 9.90 21.99 -19.88
C PRO A 37 9.86 23.16 -18.88
N GLU A 38 8.74 23.87 -18.84
CA GLU A 38 8.57 25.06 -18.00
C GLU A 38 8.24 24.72 -16.54
N LEU A 39 8.06 23.42 -16.23
CA LEU A 39 7.67 22.92 -14.91
C LEU A 39 8.86 22.32 -14.16
N ILE A 40 10.01 23.00 -14.15
CA ILE A 40 11.27 22.54 -13.52
C ILE A 40 11.16 22.09 -12.05
N HIS A 41 10.11 22.53 -11.35
CA HIS A 41 9.80 22.21 -9.96
C HIS A 41 8.76 21.10 -9.78
N LEU A 42 8.30 20.47 -10.86
CA LEU A 42 7.31 19.42 -10.80
C LEU A 42 7.89 18.20 -10.07
N VAL A 43 7.26 17.85 -8.96
CA VAL A 43 7.63 16.71 -8.10
C VAL A 43 6.80 15.48 -8.45
N SER A 44 5.52 15.68 -8.80
CA SER A 44 4.57 14.61 -9.08
C SER A 44 3.77 14.85 -10.35
N LEU A 45 3.74 13.85 -11.24
CA LEU A 45 2.92 13.81 -12.43
C LEU A 45 1.93 12.63 -12.36
N SER A 46 0.63 12.90 -12.50
CA SER A 46 -0.40 11.86 -12.61
C SER A 46 -1.08 11.93 -13.97
N LEU A 47 -1.07 10.84 -14.74
CA LEU A 47 -1.68 10.72 -16.07
C LEU A 47 -2.81 9.69 -16.00
N MET A 48 -4.06 10.09 -16.21
CA MET A 48 -5.24 9.21 -16.16
C MET A 48 -5.96 9.13 -17.50
N ASP A 49 -6.51 7.95 -17.83
CA ASP A 49 -7.35 7.68 -19.00
C ASP A 49 -6.74 8.07 -20.36
N ALA A 50 -5.46 7.75 -20.57
CA ALA A 50 -4.84 7.92 -21.88
C ALA A 50 -5.41 6.87 -22.86
N THR A 51 -6.33 7.29 -23.73
CA THR A 51 -6.88 6.45 -24.82
C THR A 51 -5.96 6.46 -26.05
N TYR A 52 -5.80 5.30 -26.68
CA TYR A 52 -4.76 5.06 -27.69
C TYR A 52 -5.27 5.08 -29.15
N TYR A 53 -4.41 5.60 -30.05
CA TYR A 53 -4.41 5.34 -31.50
C TYR A 53 -2.98 4.96 -31.99
N PRO A 54 -2.80 3.90 -32.80
CA PRO A 54 -1.49 3.26 -32.91
C PRO A 54 -0.26 3.94 -33.51
N TYR A 55 -0.38 5.10 -34.15
CA TYR A 55 0.53 5.34 -35.27
C TYR A 55 1.64 6.39 -35.07
N ARG A 56 1.78 7.14 -33.96
CA ARG A 56 2.65 8.35 -33.97
C ARG A 56 3.41 8.78 -32.70
N CYS A 57 3.85 7.87 -31.83
CA CYS A 57 4.70 8.25 -30.69
C CYS A 57 6.21 8.06 -30.97
N ARG A 58 6.89 9.03 -31.60
CA ARG A 58 8.36 9.02 -31.79
C ARG A 58 9.13 10.07 -30.96
N SER A 59 8.47 10.87 -30.11
CA SER A 59 9.03 12.15 -29.64
C SER A 59 9.23 12.34 -28.12
N ILE A 60 9.10 11.33 -27.26
CA ILE A 60 9.26 11.52 -25.79
C ILE A 60 10.73 11.79 -25.38
N LYS A 61 11.71 11.41 -26.22
CA LYS A 61 13.15 11.51 -25.91
C LYS A 61 13.66 12.94 -25.58
N TYR A 62 12.92 13.99 -25.94
CA TYR A 62 13.34 15.39 -25.76
C TYR A 62 12.98 16.02 -24.41
N VAL A 63 12.30 15.29 -23.52
CA VAL A 63 11.71 15.88 -22.30
C VAL A 63 12.62 15.74 -21.05
N ASN A 64 13.67 14.90 -21.13
CA ASN A 64 14.52 14.48 -20.00
C ASN A 64 15.24 15.64 -19.30
N ASP A 65 15.93 16.49 -20.06
CA ASP A 65 16.85 17.49 -19.50
C ASP A 65 16.13 18.62 -18.74
N GLN A 66 14.80 18.63 -18.76
CA GLN A 66 14.01 19.78 -18.30
C GLN A 66 13.29 19.56 -16.97
N LEU A 67 13.28 18.34 -16.42
CA LEU A 67 12.59 18.03 -15.16
C LEU A 67 13.48 17.33 -14.12
N PRO A 68 14.54 17.99 -13.63
CA PRO A 68 15.44 17.39 -12.65
C PRO A 68 14.77 17.10 -11.30
N SER A 69 13.60 17.68 -11.02
CA SER A 69 12.90 17.54 -9.74
C SER A 69 11.84 16.43 -9.71
N LEU A 70 11.53 15.82 -10.86
CA LEU A 70 10.45 14.84 -10.94
C LEU A 70 10.86 13.54 -10.25
N THR A 71 10.21 13.25 -9.13
CA THR A 71 10.52 12.08 -8.28
C THR A 71 9.34 11.10 -8.20
N HIS A 72 8.12 11.58 -8.49
CA HIS A 72 6.89 10.80 -8.39
C HIS A 72 6.16 10.79 -9.74
N ILE A 73 5.83 9.60 -10.22
CA ILE A 73 4.97 9.42 -11.39
C ILE A 73 3.83 8.46 -11.04
N SER A 74 2.62 8.82 -11.45
CA SER A 74 1.43 7.99 -11.37
C SER A 74 0.83 7.88 -12.77
N LEU A 75 0.61 6.67 -13.25
CA LEU A 75 0.08 6.40 -14.59
C LEU A 75 -1.15 5.52 -14.46
N SER A 76 -2.20 5.82 -15.21
CA SER A 76 -3.37 4.97 -15.36
C SER A 76 -3.56 4.60 -16.84
N PHE A 77 -3.54 3.31 -17.18
CA PHE A 77 -3.74 2.85 -18.57
C PHE A 77 -4.76 1.74 -18.65
N ARG A 78 -5.97 2.08 -19.11
CA ARG A 78 -7.05 1.10 -19.28
C ARG A 78 -6.89 0.16 -20.48
N GLN A 79 -5.93 0.36 -21.39
CA GLN A 79 -5.84 -0.42 -22.63
C GLN A 79 -4.41 -0.74 -23.11
N GLN A 80 -4.23 -2.02 -23.50
CA GLN A 80 -3.10 -2.70 -24.18
C GLN A 80 -1.73 -2.81 -23.46
N PRO A 81 -1.33 -4.02 -23.02
CA PRO A 81 -0.02 -4.33 -22.42
C PRO A 81 1.21 -3.89 -23.21
N SER A 82 1.22 -4.07 -24.53
CA SER A 82 2.42 -3.82 -25.35
C SER A 82 2.91 -2.37 -25.29
N TYR A 83 2.00 -1.42 -25.07
CA TYR A 83 2.34 0.00 -24.98
C TYR A 83 3.05 0.38 -23.68
N ILE A 84 2.71 -0.31 -22.59
CA ILE A 84 3.25 -0.03 -21.25
C ILE A 84 4.76 -0.22 -21.23
N SER A 85 5.25 -1.36 -21.73
CA SER A 85 6.70 -1.62 -21.80
C SER A 85 7.42 -0.51 -22.56
N TRP A 86 6.84 -0.04 -23.67
CA TRP A 86 7.39 1.08 -24.43
C TRP A 86 7.36 2.39 -23.64
N VAL A 87 6.23 2.76 -23.01
CA VAL A 87 6.12 3.99 -22.19
C VAL A 87 7.12 3.96 -21.05
N LEU A 88 7.23 2.85 -20.34
CA LEU A 88 8.18 2.69 -19.25
C LEU A 88 9.61 2.80 -19.77
N THR A 89 9.95 2.12 -20.87
CA THR A 89 11.27 2.26 -21.50
C THR A 89 11.58 3.74 -21.81
N GLN A 90 10.59 4.48 -22.33
CA GLN A 90 10.75 5.92 -22.56
C GLN A 90 10.90 6.68 -21.24
N LEU A 91 10.01 6.51 -20.27
CA LEU A 91 10.08 7.18 -18.96
C LEU A 91 11.43 6.92 -18.27
N TYR A 92 11.95 5.69 -18.31
CA TYR A 92 13.22 5.34 -17.69
C TYR A 92 14.44 5.86 -18.41
N SER A 93 14.45 5.81 -19.74
CA SER A 93 15.50 6.49 -20.51
C SER A 93 15.44 8.02 -20.37
N THR A 94 14.28 8.55 -19.95
CA THR A 94 13.99 9.99 -19.89
C THR A 94 14.02 10.56 -18.48
N PHE A 95 13.95 9.79 -17.40
CA PHE A 95 13.86 10.36 -16.06
C PHE A 95 14.73 9.57 -15.09
N SER A 96 15.90 10.14 -14.81
CA SER A 96 16.91 9.51 -13.96
C SER A 96 16.66 9.65 -12.46
N THR A 97 15.65 10.46 -12.07
CA THR A 97 15.36 10.91 -10.70
C THR A 97 14.08 10.32 -10.12
N ILE A 98 13.31 9.53 -10.88
CA ILE A 98 12.07 8.93 -10.37
C ILE A 98 12.43 7.94 -9.26
N GLN A 99 11.79 8.12 -8.11
CA GLN A 99 11.90 7.24 -6.94
C GLN A 99 10.58 6.54 -6.62
N TYR A 100 9.45 7.17 -6.98
CA TYR A 100 8.11 6.65 -6.77
C TYR A 100 7.39 6.48 -8.10
N LEU A 101 6.96 5.25 -8.39
CA LEU A 101 6.14 4.93 -9.54
C LEU A 101 4.84 4.29 -9.06
N SER A 102 3.71 4.84 -9.51
CA SER A 102 2.40 4.21 -9.34
C SER A 102 1.77 3.90 -10.69
N LEU A 103 1.22 2.70 -10.81
CA LEU A 103 0.61 2.15 -12.00
C LEU A 103 -0.83 1.76 -11.63
N HIS A 104 -1.84 2.33 -12.30
CA HIS A 104 -3.27 2.15 -12.02
C HIS A 104 -4.07 1.67 -13.24
N ASP A 105 -5.18 0.98 -12.99
CA ASP A 105 -6.10 0.45 -14.00
C ASP A 105 -5.39 -0.41 -15.07
N PHE A 106 -4.31 -1.11 -14.68
CA PHE A 106 -3.50 -1.89 -15.61
C PHE A 106 -4.18 -3.23 -15.89
N SER A 107 -4.80 -3.34 -17.06
CA SER A 107 -5.06 -4.62 -17.72
C SER A 107 -3.73 -5.16 -18.25
N TYR A 108 -2.95 -5.74 -17.36
CA TYR A 108 -1.65 -6.32 -17.67
C TYR A 108 -1.63 -7.76 -17.21
N ALA A 109 -1.36 -8.69 -18.13
CA ALA A 109 -1.05 -10.05 -17.73
C ALA A 109 0.16 -9.99 -16.79
N ILE A 110 0.04 -10.51 -15.58
CA ILE A 110 1.11 -10.38 -14.58
C ILE A 110 2.39 -11.08 -15.04
N THR A 111 2.27 -12.06 -15.92
CA THR A 111 3.37 -12.67 -16.66
C THR A 111 4.31 -11.67 -17.35
N ARG A 112 3.87 -10.43 -17.56
CA ARG A 112 4.66 -9.37 -18.18
C ARG A 112 5.27 -8.37 -17.18
N LEU A 113 4.88 -8.37 -15.89
CA LEU A 113 5.52 -7.52 -14.88
C LEU A 113 7.07 -7.63 -14.84
N PRO A 114 7.71 -8.79 -15.06
CA PRO A 114 9.16 -8.87 -15.37
C PRO A 114 9.68 -7.83 -16.36
N ASP A 115 8.98 -7.63 -17.48
CA ASP A 115 9.36 -6.67 -18.53
C ASP A 115 9.29 -5.21 -18.03
N LEU A 116 8.46 -4.95 -17.01
CA LEU A 116 8.43 -3.67 -16.29
C LEU A 116 9.63 -3.59 -15.33
N PHE A 117 9.93 -4.67 -14.60
CA PHE A 117 10.99 -4.71 -13.59
C PHE A 117 12.39 -4.45 -14.12
N GLN A 118 12.71 -4.91 -15.34
CA GLN A 118 14.02 -4.66 -15.96
C GLN A 118 14.38 -3.17 -16.08
N HIS A 119 13.39 -2.28 -16.02
CA HIS A 119 13.60 -0.84 -16.10
C HIS A 119 13.57 -0.13 -14.74
N LEU A 120 13.24 -0.82 -13.63
CA LEU A 120 13.00 -0.19 -12.31
C LEU A 120 14.25 0.01 -11.44
N TYR A 121 15.46 -0.05 -12.00
CA TYR A 121 16.72 -0.07 -11.23
C TYR A 121 16.99 1.18 -10.35
N LYS A 122 16.13 2.21 -10.37
CA LYS A 122 16.22 3.37 -9.45
C LYS A 122 14.96 3.59 -8.61
N ILE A 123 13.90 2.82 -8.86
CA ILE A 123 12.63 2.98 -8.14
C ILE A 123 12.79 2.41 -6.74
N GLU A 124 12.49 3.24 -5.74
CA GLU A 124 12.47 2.84 -4.34
C GLU A 124 11.06 2.44 -3.90
N HIS A 125 10.03 3.04 -4.51
CA HIS A 125 8.63 2.85 -4.18
C HIS A 125 7.82 2.52 -5.43
N LEU A 126 7.20 1.34 -5.45
CA LEU A 126 6.34 0.90 -6.53
C LEU A 126 4.94 0.59 -6.00
N GLU A 127 3.94 1.18 -6.64
CA GLU A 127 2.53 0.86 -6.45
C GLU A 127 1.97 0.34 -7.77
N ILE A 128 1.32 -0.82 -7.74
CA ILE A 128 0.70 -1.43 -8.91
C ILE A 128 -0.74 -1.77 -8.53
N LYS A 129 -1.70 -1.24 -9.27
CA LYS A 129 -3.11 -1.63 -9.22
C LYS A 129 -3.47 -2.30 -10.54
N LEU A 130 -3.77 -3.58 -10.43
CA LEU A 130 -4.07 -4.47 -11.53
C LEU A 130 -5.55 -4.77 -11.51
N ASP A 131 -6.15 -4.58 -12.68
CA ASP A 131 -7.50 -5.01 -12.99
C ASP A 131 -7.33 -6.15 -14.00
N ILE A 132 -7.43 -7.40 -13.51
CA ILE A 132 -7.23 -8.58 -14.37
C ILE A 132 -8.61 -8.96 -14.89
N ASP A 133 -8.76 -8.92 -16.20
CA ASP A 133 -9.97 -9.40 -16.84
C ASP A 133 -10.09 -10.92 -16.62
N ASP A 134 -11.21 -11.36 -16.03
CA ASP A 134 -11.43 -12.75 -15.59
C ASP A 134 -11.30 -13.78 -16.72
N ASP A 135 -11.43 -13.32 -17.98
CA ASP A 135 -11.40 -14.16 -19.19
C ASP A 135 -10.00 -14.57 -19.67
N ILE A 136 -8.91 -13.99 -19.11
CA ILE A 136 -7.55 -14.34 -19.54
C ILE A 136 -7.04 -15.50 -18.69
N GLY A 137 -7.33 -16.71 -19.18
CA GLY A 137 -6.96 -17.97 -18.55
C GLY A 137 -5.50 -18.05 -18.11
N CYS A 138 -5.34 -18.55 -16.87
CA CYS A 138 -4.16 -19.08 -16.20
C CYS A 138 -2.82 -18.39 -16.47
N TRP A 139 -2.24 -17.83 -15.41
CA TRP A 139 -0.84 -17.46 -15.39
C TRP A 139 0.01 -18.69 -15.72
N ASP A 140 1.04 -18.49 -16.51
CA ASP A 140 2.13 -19.45 -16.65
C ASP A 140 3.29 -18.95 -15.76
N PRO A 141 3.45 -19.48 -14.52
CA PRO A 141 4.46 -19.00 -13.59
C PRO A 141 5.90 -19.29 -14.05
N TRP A 142 6.08 -20.09 -15.11
CA TRP A 142 7.37 -20.65 -15.51
C TRP A 142 8.20 -19.74 -16.43
N ILE A 143 7.72 -18.55 -16.81
CA ILE A 143 8.42 -17.63 -17.73
C ILE A 143 8.79 -16.32 -17.04
N LEU A 144 9.48 -16.41 -15.91
CA LEU A 144 10.18 -15.26 -15.32
C LEU A 144 11.67 -15.47 -15.57
N ASP A 145 12.24 -14.72 -16.52
CA ASP A 145 13.69 -14.68 -16.70
C ASP A 145 14.32 -14.04 -15.47
N SER A 146 14.80 -14.91 -14.57
CA SER A 146 15.22 -14.54 -13.22
C SER A 146 16.40 -13.55 -13.20
N GLU A 147 17.20 -13.48 -14.27
CA GLU A 147 18.34 -12.57 -14.35
C GLU A 147 17.94 -11.12 -14.59
N LEU A 148 16.94 -10.86 -15.45
CA LEU A 148 16.51 -9.50 -15.78
C LEU A 148 15.84 -8.80 -14.59
N ILE A 149 15.05 -9.54 -13.82
CA ILE A 149 14.34 -8.99 -12.65
C ILE A 149 15.31 -8.74 -11.50
N ARG A 150 16.34 -9.60 -11.35
CA ARG A 150 17.36 -9.48 -10.29
C ARG A 150 18.12 -8.16 -10.31
N ASN A 151 18.27 -7.52 -11.47
CA ASN A 151 18.97 -6.25 -11.57
C ASN A 151 18.06 -5.04 -11.29
N GLY A 152 16.80 -5.11 -11.73
CA GLY A 152 15.83 -4.02 -11.51
C GLY A 152 15.31 -3.92 -10.08
N GLY A 153 15.15 -5.06 -9.39
CA GLY A 153 14.51 -5.12 -8.07
C GLY A 153 15.39 -4.72 -6.87
N GLN A 154 16.70 -4.53 -7.04
CA GLN A 154 17.62 -4.36 -5.90
C GLN A 154 17.41 -3.05 -5.12
N HIS A 155 16.88 -2.03 -5.77
CA HIS A 155 16.64 -0.72 -5.17
C HIS A 155 15.25 -0.60 -4.55
N LEU A 156 14.34 -1.52 -4.87
CA LEU A 156 12.95 -1.45 -4.41
C LEU A 156 12.87 -1.65 -2.89
N ARG A 157 12.35 -0.65 -2.18
CA ARG A 157 12.18 -0.63 -0.72
C ARG A 157 10.72 -0.80 -0.31
N SER A 158 9.79 -0.36 -1.13
CA SER A 158 8.36 -0.47 -0.86
C SER A 158 7.62 -0.95 -2.10
N LEU A 159 6.76 -1.94 -1.88
CA LEU A 159 5.92 -2.52 -2.92
C LEU A 159 4.47 -2.56 -2.41
N VAL A 160 3.59 -1.94 -3.17
CA VAL A 160 2.15 -2.00 -2.99
C VAL A 160 1.56 -2.68 -4.21
N ILE A 161 0.90 -3.81 -4.02
CA ILE A 161 0.20 -4.53 -5.07
C ILE A 161 -1.28 -4.54 -4.69
N GLN A 162 -2.13 -4.05 -5.59
CA GLN A 162 -3.57 -4.13 -5.48
C GLN A 162 -4.09 -4.90 -6.70
N ILE A 163 -4.85 -5.97 -6.47
CA ILE A 163 -5.39 -6.82 -7.52
C ILE A 163 -6.89 -6.95 -7.28
N GLU A 164 -7.67 -6.60 -8.29
CA GLU A 164 -9.14 -6.66 -8.20
C GLU A 164 -9.71 -8.05 -8.47
N SER A 165 -8.89 -8.96 -8.98
CA SER A 165 -9.27 -10.30 -9.44
C SER A 165 -8.57 -11.41 -8.64
N TYR A 166 -8.79 -12.67 -9.05
CA TYR A 166 -8.16 -13.82 -8.39
C TYR A 166 -6.63 -13.78 -8.48
N LEU A 167 -6.00 -14.21 -7.40
CA LEU A 167 -4.54 -14.26 -7.26
C LEU A 167 -4.18 -15.48 -6.44
N LEU A 168 -3.22 -16.27 -6.91
CA LEU A 168 -2.67 -17.38 -6.14
C LEU A 168 -1.46 -16.95 -5.31
N PHE A 169 -1.26 -17.59 -4.18
CA PHE A 169 -0.12 -17.35 -3.31
C PHE A 169 1.20 -17.65 -4.02
N ILE A 170 1.25 -18.73 -4.82
CA ILE A 170 2.46 -19.14 -5.54
C ILE A 170 2.92 -18.07 -6.55
N GLU A 171 1.97 -17.36 -7.14
CA GLU A 171 2.22 -16.28 -8.09
C GLU A 171 2.90 -15.08 -7.42
N ILE A 172 2.36 -14.67 -6.26
CA ILE A 172 2.96 -13.62 -5.43
C ILE A 172 4.30 -14.05 -4.86
N ALA A 173 4.42 -15.28 -4.37
CA ALA A 173 5.67 -15.81 -3.87
C ALA A 173 6.76 -15.75 -4.94
N SER A 174 6.45 -16.22 -6.16
CA SER A 174 7.36 -16.21 -7.31
C SER A 174 7.76 -14.80 -7.73
N LEU A 175 6.87 -13.82 -7.61
CA LEU A 175 7.19 -12.42 -7.83
C LEU A 175 8.14 -11.86 -6.75
N LEU A 176 7.88 -12.16 -5.48
CA LEU A 176 8.56 -11.57 -4.34
C LEU A 176 10.02 -12.02 -4.17
N ILE A 177 10.41 -13.19 -4.70
CA ILE A 177 11.81 -13.66 -4.69
C ILE A 177 12.79 -12.69 -5.34
N HIS A 178 12.30 -11.79 -6.19
CA HIS A 178 13.12 -10.84 -6.92
C HIS A 178 13.38 -9.52 -6.16
N PHE A 179 12.81 -9.35 -4.95
CA PHE A 179 12.95 -8.12 -4.16
C PHE A 179 13.56 -8.37 -2.77
N PRO A 180 14.78 -8.93 -2.66
CA PRO A 180 15.40 -9.26 -1.37
C PRO A 180 15.69 -8.05 -0.46
N GLN A 181 15.68 -6.86 -1.05
CA GLN A 181 15.95 -5.58 -0.40
C GLN A 181 14.67 -4.85 0.04
N LEU A 182 13.50 -5.46 -0.18
CA LEU A 182 12.20 -4.90 0.15
C LEU A 182 12.05 -4.75 1.66
N LYS A 183 11.66 -3.54 2.10
CA LYS A 183 11.44 -3.20 3.51
C LYS A 183 9.97 -3.13 3.86
N SER A 184 9.10 -2.84 2.89
CA SER A 184 7.66 -2.72 3.07
C SER A 184 6.91 -3.43 1.95
N LEU A 185 5.98 -4.30 2.34
CA LEU A 185 5.06 -4.99 1.44
C LEU A 185 3.62 -4.70 1.87
N SER A 186 2.80 -4.23 0.92
CA SER A 186 1.35 -4.13 1.08
C SER A 186 0.69 -4.87 -0.07
N LEU A 187 -0.06 -5.91 0.23
CA LEU A 187 -0.87 -6.64 -0.74
C LEU A 187 -2.35 -6.36 -0.47
N VAL A 188 -3.10 -6.00 -1.51
CA VAL A 188 -4.54 -5.84 -1.50
C VAL A 188 -5.09 -6.77 -2.58
N THR A 189 -5.92 -7.73 -2.21
CA THR A 189 -6.54 -8.65 -3.15
C THR A 189 -8.03 -8.75 -2.85
N HIS A 190 -8.83 -8.66 -3.91
CA HIS A 190 -10.29 -8.70 -3.84
C HIS A 190 -10.87 -10.10 -4.01
N ASP A 191 -10.08 -11.09 -4.42
CA ASP A 191 -10.54 -12.48 -4.45
C ASP A 191 -9.43 -13.47 -4.16
N ILE A 192 -9.48 -14.07 -2.97
CA ILE A 192 -8.65 -15.23 -2.60
C ILE A 192 -9.49 -16.47 -2.28
N THR A 193 -10.72 -16.50 -2.78
CA THR A 193 -11.73 -17.54 -2.47
C THR A 193 -11.28 -18.96 -2.87
N HIS A 194 -10.26 -19.04 -3.73
CA HIS A 194 -9.68 -20.27 -4.23
C HIS A 194 -8.31 -20.60 -3.66
N ASP A 195 -7.72 -19.72 -2.83
CA ASP A 195 -6.38 -19.95 -2.28
C ASP A 195 -6.29 -19.63 -0.78
N VAL A 196 -6.47 -20.67 0.02
CA VAL A 196 -6.37 -20.60 1.48
C VAL A 196 -4.95 -20.34 1.97
N GLU A 197 -3.93 -20.43 1.10
CA GLU A 197 -2.53 -20.25 1.49
C GLU A 197 -2.21 -18.82 1.88
N PHE A 198 -3.02 -17.84 1.46
CA PHE A 198 -2.90 -16.47 1.97
C PHE A 198 -3.09 -16.35 3.49
N TYR A 199 -3.81 -17.30 4.10
CA TYR A 199 -3.98 -17.39 5.56
C TYR A 199 -2.93 -18.26 6.25
N ASN A 200 -2.01 -18.86 5.49
CA ASN A 200 -1.00 -19.75 6.02
C ASN A 200 0.24 -18.98 6.47
N GLY A 201 0.30 -18.67 7.77
CA GLY A 201 1.41 -17.94 8.36
C GLY A 201 2.76 -18.66 8.27
N GLU A 202 2.79 -20.00 8.15
CA GLU A 202 4.03 -20.77 7.95
C GLU A 202 4.60 -20.54 6.54
N LYS A 203 3.75 -20.52 5.51
CA LYS A 203 4.20 -20.21 4.14
C LYS A 203 4.69 -18.77 4.00
N TRP A 204 4.01 -17.83 4.66
CA TRP A 204 4.50 -16.44 4.72
C TRP A 204 5.82 -16.34 5.47
N GLU A 205 5.99 -17.06 6.58
CA GLU A 205 7.26 -17.13 7.31
C GLU A 205 8.40 -17.65 6.42
N GLU A 206 8.20 -18.80 5.76
CA GLU A 206 9.18 -19.37 4.83
C GLU A 206 9.55 -18.38 3.72
N LEU A 207 8.55 -17.75 3.09
CA LEU A 207 8.77 -16.76 2.04
C LEU A 207 9.54 -15.54 2.57
N ILE A 208 9.21 -15.03 3.75
CA ILE A 208 9.89 -13.85 4.30
C ILE A 208 11.34 -14.19 4.67
N GLN A 209 11.59 -15.36 5.26
CA GLN A 209 12.94 -15.80 5.62
C GLN A 209 13.83 -16.01 4.38
N THR A 210 13.27 -16.62 3.33
CA THR A 210 14.03 -17.01 2.14
C THR A 210 14.16 -15.87 1.12
N ALA A 211 13.08 -15.14 0.86
CA ALA A 211 13.00 -14.14 -0.21
C ALA A 211 13.06 -12.70 0.28
N LEU A 212 12.55 -12.40 1.48
CA LEU A 212 12.37 -11.01 1.94
C LEU A 212 13.06 -10.75 3.30
N PRO A 213 14.36 -11.02 3.44
CA PRO A 213 15.05 -10.94 4.74
C PRO A 213 15.02 -9.52 5.32
N CYS A 214 15.02 -8.49 4.47
CA CYS A 214 14.98 -7.08 4.86
C CYS A 214 13.59 -6.55 5.21
N LEU A 215 12.54 -7.36 5.08
CA LEU A 215 11.17 -6.91 5.30
C LEU A 215 11.02 -6.48 6.76
N SER A 216 10.51 -5.27 6.94
CA SER A 216 10.28 -4.58 8.22
C SER A 216 8.80 -4.23 8.44
N SER A 217 8.01 -4.21 7.37
CA SER A 217 6.59 -3.87 7.35
C SER A 217 5.84 -4.79 6.41
N PHE A 218 4.76 -5.38 6.92
CA PHE A 218 3.96 -6.35 6.20
C PHE A 218 2.47 -6.07 6.43
N ARG A 219 1.73 -5.95 5.32
CA ARG A 219 0.30 -5.67 5.32
C ARG A 219 -0.40 -6.47 4.22
N LEU A 220 -1.46 -7.16 4.59
CA LEU A 220 -2.37 -7.86 3.68
C LEU A 220 -3.79 -7.33 3.88
N TYR A 221 -4.46 -7.00 2.79
CA TYR A 221 -5.88 -6.77 2.73
C TYR A 221 -6.47 -7.85 1.84
N LEU A 222 -7.21 -8.76 2.44
CA LEU A 222 -7.73 -9.94 1.79
C LEU A 222 -9.25 -9.87 1.80
N LYS A 223 -9.87 -9.88 0.62
CA LYS A 223 -11.30 -10.11 0.47
C LYS A 223 -11.53 -11.58 0.12
N SER A 224 -12.45 -12.23 0.81
CA SER A 224 -12.99 -13.53 0.40
C SER A 224 -14.43 -13.66 0.83
N GLU A 225 -15.28 -14.07 -0.11
CA GLU A 225 -16.71 -14.30 0.14
C GLU A 225 -16.93 -15.48 1.11
N LYS A 226 -16.01 -16.44 1.12
CA LYS A 226 -16.02 -17.64 1.98
C LYS A 226 -15.57 -17.38 3.43
N ILE A 227 -15.01 -16.20 3.75
CA ILE A 227 -14.66 -15.84 5.14
C ILE A 227 -15.92 -15.81 6.03
N SER A 228 -17.10 -15.61 5.46
CA SER A 228 -18.29 -15.22 6.20
C SER A 228 -18.85 -16.30 7.16
N SER A 229 -18.46 -17.57 7.06
CA SER A 229 -18.94 -18.63 7.99
C SER A 229 -17.87 -19.59 8.55
N GLU A 230 -16.81 -19.92 7.81
CA GLU A 230 -15.93 -21.05 8.18
C GLU A 230 -14.62 -20.67 8.87
N ILE A 231 -14.10 -19.46 8.62
CA ILE A 231 -12.78 -19.06 9.09
C ILE A 231 -12.91 -17.93 10.10
N SER A 232 -12.67 -18.23 11.37
CA SER A 232 -12.63 -17.20 12.42
C SER A 232 -11.36 -16.35 12.30
N SER A 233 -11.45 -15.07 12.67
CA SER A 233 -10.26 -14.19 12.77
C SER A 233 -9.20 -14.76 13.72
N THR A 234 -9.64 -15.42 14.79
CA THR A 234 -8.76 -16.10 15.75
C THR A 234 -7.97 -17.24 15.11
N PHE A 235 -8.59 -18.01 14.21
CA PHE A 235 -7.90 -19.06 13.47
C PHE A 235 -6.78 -18.47 12.61
N ILE A 236 -7.05 -17.40 11.87
CA ILE A 236 -6.06 -16.73 11.03
C ILE A 236 -4.93 -16.19 11.89
N VAL A 237 -5.23 -15.40 12.92
CA VAL A 237 -4.20 -14.82 13.81
C VAL A 237 -3.30 -15.89 14.41
N ASN A 238 -3.86 -17.04 14.81
CA ASN A 238 -3.07 -18.14 15.39
C ASN A 238 -2.03 -18.71 14.42
N ARG A 239 -2.27 -18.66 13.10
CA ARG A 239 -1.28 -19.05 12.09
C ARG A 239 -0.09 -18.08 12.01
N PHE A 240 -0.27 -16.83 12.43
CA PHE A 240 0.77 -15.79 12.44
C PHE A 240 1.36 -15.52 13.84
N ARG A 241 1.31 -16.52 14.72
CA ARG A 241 1.82 -16.44 16.12
C ARG A 241 3.05 -17.33 16.37
N SER A 242 3.70 -17.84 15.33
CA SER A 242 4.93 -18.61 15.51
C SER A 242 6.03 -17.76 16.18
N PRO A 243 7.08 -18.39 16.75
CA PRO A 243 8.23 -17.68 17.31
C PRO A 243 8.89 -16.70 16.35
N PHE A 244 8.87 -16.97 15.04
CA PHE A 244 9.38 -16.06 14.01
C PHE A 244 8.66 -14.70 14.06
N TRP A 245 7.33 -14.69 14.02
CA TRP A 245 6.56 -13.44 14.04
C TRP A 245 6.82 -12.66 15.33
N ILE A 246 6.69 -13.33 16.48
CA ILE A 246 6.67 -12.65 17.79
C ILE A 246 8.08 -12.32 18.31
N LYS A 247 9.03 -13.25 18.22
CA LYS A 247 10.35 -13.10 18.85
C LYS A 247 11.41 -12.58 17.89
N GLU A 248 11.45 -13.12 16.67
CA GLU A 248 12.47 -12.75 15.68
C GLU A 248 12.13 -11.41 15.01
N LYS A 249 10.98 -11.33 14.34
CA LYS A 249 10.53 -10.12 13.66
C LYS A 249 9.96 -9.07 14.61
N LYS A 250 9.53 -9.48 15.81
CA LYS A 250 8.80 -8.62 16.78
C LYS A 250 7.57 -7.97 16.14
N TRP A 251 6.93 -8.74 15.28
CA TRP A 251 5.73 -8.37 14.56
C TRP A 251 4.52 -8.97 15.23
N TYR A 252 3.67 -8.10 15.77
CA TYR A 252 2.35 -8.50 16.21
C TYR A 252 1.40 -8.43 15.02
N VAL A 253 0.85 -9.58 14.63
CA VAL A 253 -0.15 -9.64 13.56
C VAL A 253 -1.53 -9.39 14.14
N ILE A 254 -2.17 -8.34 13.64
CA ILE A 254 -3.57 -8.01 13.94
C ILE A 254 -4.42 -8.41 12.75
N CYS A 255 -5.62 -8.93 13.03
CA CYS A 255 -6.62 -9.29 12.05
C CYS A 255 -7.89 -8.45 12.29
N ASP A 256 -8.08 -7.41 11.49
CA ASP A 256 -9.27 -6.58 11.54
C ASP A 256 -10.27 -7.05 10.48
N LYS A 257 -11.48 -7.42 10.92
CA LYS A 257 -12.60 -7.75 10.04
C LYS A 257 -13.40 -6.46 9.80
N PHE A 258 -13.35 -5.92 8.58
CA PHE A 258 -14.07 -4.69 8.22
C PHE A 258 -15.53 -4.95 7.86
N THR A 259 -15.78 -6.05 7.15
CA THR A 259 -17.11 -6.53 6.78
C THR A 259 -17.10 -8.07 6.82
N ASN A 260 -18.20 -8.71 6.44
CA ASN A 260 -18.25 -10.17 6.37
C ASN A 260 -17.27 -10.79 5.37
N GLU A 261 -16.74 -9.98 4.44
CA GLU A 261 -15.92 -10.44 3.32
C GLU A 261 -14.48 -9.94 3.38
N PHE A 262 -14.18 -8.89 4.15
CA PHE A 262 -12.86 -8.27 4.17
C PHE A 262 -12.14 -8.48 5.49
N ILE A 263 -10.94 -9.04 5.39
CA ILE A 263 -9.97 -9.17 6.48
C ILE A 263 -8.72 -8.39 6.13
N GLN A 264 -8.23 -7.60 7.08
CA GLN A 264 -6.92 -6.99 7.00
C GLN A 264 -6.00 -7.63 8.02
N LEU A 265 -4.88 -8.17 7.56
CA LEU A 265 -3.76 -8.60 8.39
C LEU A 265 -2.65 -7.56 8.32
N TYR A 266 -2.13 -7.12 9.45
CA TYR A 266 -1.01 -6.19 9.47
C TYR A 266 -0.12 -6.38 10.67
N THR A 267 1.15 -6.04 10.48
CA THR A 267 2.21 -6.16 11.50
C THR A 267 2.43 -4.85 12.24
N ILE A 268 2.72 -4.95 13.54
CA ILE A 268 3.18 -3.85 14.40
C ILE A 268 4.58 -4.21 14.93
N PRO A 269 5.56 -3.28 14.92
CA PRO A 269 5.43 -1.85 14.60
C PRO A 269 5.32 -1.59 13.10
N CYS A 270 4.26 -0.89 12.69
CA CYS A 270 4.15 -0.41 11.32
C CYS A 270 4.96 0.90 11.21
N PRO A 271 5.79 1.07 10.16
CA PRO A 271 6.65 2.24 10.02
C PRO A 271 5.81 3.51 9.78
N LYS A 272 5.57 4.22 10.89
CA LYS A 272 5.09 5.61 11.03
C LYS A 272 3.62 5.89 10.65
N ASN A 273 2.98 6.70 11.48
CA ASN A 273 1.67 7.34 11.26
C ASN A 273 0.50 6.40 11.00
N VAL A 274 0.48 5.24 11.64
CA VAL A 274 -0.67 4.34 11.52
C VAL A 274 -1.81 4.81 12.41
N THR A 275 -2.99 4.81 11.81
CA THR A 275 -4.26 4.86 12.54
C THR A 275 -4.62 3.44 12.89
N ILE A 276 -4.47 3.06 14.15
CA ILE A 276 -4.96 1.77 14.64
C ILE A 276 -6.41 1.95 15.05
N THR A 277 -7.31 1.13 14.48
CA THR A 277 -8.70 1.08 14.91
C THR A 277 -8.90 -0.18 15.75
N LEU A 278 -8.99 -0.02 17.07
CA LEU A 278 -9.28 -1.13 17.98
C LEU A 278 -10.79 -1.25 18.12
N ASN A 279 -11.37 -2.29 17.52
CA ASN A 279 -12.74 -2.71 17.77
C ASN A 279 -12.76 -3.65 18.98
N ILE A 280 -13.10 -3.13 20.15
CA ILE A 280 -13.05 -3.88 21.40
C ILE A 280 -14.45 -4.41 21.71
N THR A 281 -14.65 -5.70 21.51
CA THR A 281 -15.86 -6.43 21.92
C THR A 281 -15.56 -7.34 23.11
N SER A 282 -16.57 -7.55 23.96
CA SER A 282 -16.51 -8.37 25.18
C SER A 282 -16.05 -9.82 24.93
N SER A 283 -16.29 -10.36 23.73
CA SER A 283 -16.02 -11.75 23.36
C SER A 283 -14.59 -12.05 22.86
N ASN A 284 -13.80 -11.03 22.53
CA ASN A 284 -12.57 -11.21 21.74
C ASN A 284 -11.27 -11.19 22.58
N TRP A 285 -11.37 -11.07 23.89
CA TRP A 285 -10.22 -10.95 24.78
C TRP A 285 -9.84 -12.29 25.36
N ASP A 286 -9.02 -13.02 24.62
CA ASP A 286 -8.26 -14.13 25.18
C ASP A 286 -7.14 -13.54 26.06
N THR A 287 -7.19 -13.83 27.36
CA THR A 287 -6.38 -13.21 28.43
C THR A 287 -4.87 -13.53 28.37
N THR A 288 -4.43 -14.16 27.30
CA THR A 288 -3.05 -14.64 27.09
C THR A 288 -2.16 -13.65 26.35
N LEU A 289 -2.59 -12.39 26.18
CA LEU A 289 -1.75 -11.35 25.57
C LEU A 289 -0.47 -11.16 26.40
N PRO A 290 0.73 -11.41 25.84
CA PRO A 290 1.98 -11.19 26.55
C PRO A 290 2.09 -9.71 26.94
N SER A 291 2.58 -9.44 28.14
CA SER A 291 2.86 -8.08 28.63
C SER A 291 3.63 -7.29 27.57
N PHE A 292 3.02 -6.23 27.04
CA PHE A 292 3.62 -5.44 25.98
C PHE A 292 4.70 -4.51 26.56
N ASN A 293 5.89 -4.52 25.95
CA ASN A 293 6.88 -3.47 26.20
C ASN A 293 6.39 -2.16 25.54
N SER A 294 6.47 -1.06 26.27
CA SER A 294 5.96 0.26 25.84
C SER A 294 6.54 0.76 24.51
N SER A 295 7.74 0.34 24.14
CA SER A 295 8.41 0.73 22.89
C SER A 295 7.73 0.22 21.62
N THR A 296 6.90 -0.83 21.71
CA THR A 296 6.23 -1.45 20.54
C THR A 296 5.26 -0.49 19.86
N PHE A 297 4.72 0.48 20.61
CA PHE A 297 3.69 1.39 20.12
C PHE A 297 4.20 2.81 19.88
N ASP A 298 5.52 3.02 19.92
CA ASP A 298 6.12 4.34 19.70
C ASP A 298 5.83 4.92 18.29
N SER A 299 5.45 4.10 17.32
CA SER A 299 5.10 4.56 15.97
C SER A 299 3.62 4.92 15.78
N VAL A 300 2.77 4.65 16.77
CA VAL A 300 1.32 4.87 16.70
C VAL A 300 1.01 6.33 17.01
N THR A 301 0.66 7.10 15.99
CA THR A 301 0.32 8.53 16.17
C THR A 301 -1.17 8.76 16.30
N ARG A 302 -2.01 7.83 15.82
CA ARG A 302 -3.46 7.94 15.90
C ARG A 302 -4.07 6.64 16.37
N LEU A 303 -4.84 6.71 17.45
CA LEU A 303 -5.56 5.57 18.01
C LEU A 303 -7.06 5.87 17.90
N ILE A 304 -7.79 5.00 17.21
CA ILE A 304 -9.25 5.02 17.17
C ILE A 304 -9.73 3.83 18.00
N VAL A 305 -10.49 4.09 19.05
CA VAL A 305 -11.02 3.01 19.91
C VAL A 305 -12.53 3.00 19.76
N ASN A 306 -13.07 1.86 19.35
CA ASN A 306 -14.49 1.61 19.30
C ASN A 306 -14.85 0.65 20.43
N THR A 307 -15.50 1.16 21.47
CA THR A 307 -15.81 0.40 22.68
C THR A 307 -17.31 0.32 22.80
N THR A 308 -17.91 -0.66 22.13
CA THR A 308 -19.35 -0.88 22.25
C THR A 308 -19.67 -1.66 23.53
N GLU A 309 -18.73 -2.45 24.08
CA GLU A 309 -18.94 -3.29 25.26
C GLU A 309 -17.66 -3.56 26.08
N LEU A 310 -17.04 -2.55 26.68
CA LEU A 310 -15.95 -2.77 27.63
C LEU A 310 -16.49 -3.19 29.00
N GLN A 311 -16.29 -4.46 29.38
CA GLN A 311 -16.50 -4.93 30.76
C GLN A 311 -15.18 -5.10 31.55
N HIS A 312 -14.03 -5.02 30.87
CA HIS A 312 -12.71 -5.31 31.46
C HIS A 312 -11.75 -4.12 31.39
N ASN A 313 -10.81 -4.11 32.35
CA ASN A 313 -9.88 -3.02 32.58
C ASN A 313 -8.75 -3.01 31.53
N LEU A 314 -8.73 -2.01 30.64
CA LEU A 314 -7.73 -1.87 29.57
C LEU A 314 -6.35 -1.40 30.08
N THR A 315 -6.27 -0.90 31.32
CA THR A 315 -5.13 -0.09 31.82
C THR A 315 -3.83 -0.88 31.92
N SER A 316 -3.90 -2.19 32.05
CA SER A 316 -2.73 -3.02 32.38
C SER A 316 -1.96 -3.52 31.17
N LEU A 317 -2.49 -3.39 29.95
CA LEU A 317 -1.98 -4.17 28.82
C LEU A 317 -1.31 -3.35 27.70
N LEU A 318 -1.65 -2.08 27.49
CA LEU A 318 -1.12 -1.32 26.34
C LEU A 318 -0.62 0.07 26.76
N TYR A 319 0.70 0.28 26.64
CA TYR A 319 1.33 1.59 26.82
C TYR A 319 1.63 2.21 25.45
N PHE A 320 1.05 3.39 25.18
CA PHE A 320 1.29 4.15 23.95
C PHE A 320 2.00 5.46 24.29
N ASN A 321 3.29 5.60 23.95
CA ASN A 321 4.07 6.78 24.34
C ASN A 321 3.92 7.98 23.37
N ASN A 322 3.46 7.75 22.13
CA ASN A 322 3.52 8.75 21.04
C ASN A 322 2.17 9.02 20.34
N VAL A 323 1.04 8.69 20.98
CA VAL A 323 -0.29 8.93 20.38
C VAL A 323 -0.60 10.43 20.40
N LYS A 324 -0.63 11.03 19.21
CA LYS A 324 -0.95 12.46 19.00
C LYS A 324 -2.44 12.72 18.86
N SER A 325 -3.22 11.70 18.50
CA SER A 325 -4.66 11.81 18.30
C SER A 325 -5.36 10.54 18.79
N LEU A 326 -6.23 10.69 19.79
CA LEU A 326 -7.12 9.65 20.27
C LEU A 326 -8.55 9.99 19.83
N ARG A 327 -9.24 9.06 19.16
CA ARG A 327 -10.67 9.19 18.84
C ARG A 327 -11.42 7.99 19.40
N ILE A 328 -12.27 8.23 20.38
CA ILE A 328 -13.16 7.21 20.94
C ILE A 328 -14.48 7.33 20.18
N LEU A 329 -14.88 6.28 19.44
CA LEU A 329 -16.07 6.32 18.58
C LEU A 329 -17.37 6.08 19.35
N SER A 330 -17.32 5.31 20.43
CA SER A 330 -18.46 5.05 21.30
C SER A 330 -17.98 4.91 22.74
N LEU A 331 -18.65 5.58 23.67
CA LEU A 331 -18.41 5.42 25.11
C LEU A 331 -19.32 4.30 25.64
N PRO A 332 -18.87 3.48 26.60
CA PRO A 332 -19.75 2.50 27.24
C PRO A 332 -20.99 3.19 27.82
N THR A 333 -22.17 2.60 27.63
CA THR A 333 -23.47 3.17 28.07
C THR A 333 -23.67 3.14 29.59
N LYS A 334 -22.76 2.51 30.34
CA LYS A 334 -22.77 2.50 31.81
C LYS A 334 -21.69 3.45 32.32
N ASN A 335 -21.98 4.17 33.42
CA ASN A 335 -21.09 5.11 34.13
C ASN A 335 -19.75 4.46 34.54
N TYR A 336 -18.85 4.26 33.57
CA TYR A 336 -17.52 3.72 33.76
C TYR A 336 -16.52 4.86 33.61
N CYS A 337 -15.72 5.10 34.65
CA CYS A 337 -14.64 6.07 34.61
C CYS A 337 -13.53 5.59 33.67
N LEU A 338 -13.45 6.19 32.48
CA LEU A 338 -12.38 5.98 31.50
C LEU A 338 -10.98 6.26 32.07
N SER A 339 -10.87 7.16 33.05
CA SER A 339 -9.63 7.47 33.75
C SER A 339 -9.00 6.27 34.46
N GLN A 340 -9.79 5.24 34.79
CA GLN A 340 -9.28 4.01 35.42
C GLN A 340 -8.79 2.97 34.41
N HIS A 341 -9.13 3.10 33.13
CA HIS A 341 -9.01 2.04 32.12
C HIS A 341 -8.01 2.35 31.01
N ILE A 342 -7.62 3.59 30.81
CA ILE A 342 -6.46 3.93 29.98
C ILE A 342 -5.59 4.87 30.82
N ASN A 343 -4.28 4.59 30.92
CA ASN A 343 -3.35 5.45 31.64
C ASN A 343 -3.13 6.73 30.80
N LEU A 344 -4.11 7.65 30.84
CA LEU A 344 -4.26 8.82 29.97
C LEU A 344 -3.47 10.04 30.44
N LEU A 345 -2.57 9.91 31.42
CA LEU A 345 -1.82 11.02 32.01
C LEU A 345 -1.04 11.89 30.99
N GLN A 346 -0.83 11.41 29.75
CA GLN A 346 -0.25 12.21 28.65
C GLN A 346 -1.27 12.69 27.61
N VAL A 347 -2.42 12.01 27.47
CA VAL A 347 -3.45 12.32 26.46
C VAL A 347 -4.35 13.49 26.88
N GLU A 348 -4.45 13.78 28.18
CA GLU A 348 -5.18 14.95 28.69
C GLU A 348 -4.68 16.27 28.08
N SER A 349 -3.39 16.36 27.73
CA SER A 349 -2.84 17.55 27.03
C SER A 349 -3.28 17.70 25.56
N ALA A 350 -3.82 16.64 24.94
CA ALA A 350 -4.25 16.61 23.54
C ALA A 350 -5.78 16.64 23.37
N ILE A 351 -6.54 16.50 24.46
CA ILE A 351 -8.02 16.47 24.43
C ILE A 351 -8.64 17.89 24.40
N ASP A 352 -7.85 18.95 24.59
CA ASP A 352 -8.36 20.32 24.51
C ASP A 352 -8.53 20.82 23.06
N SER A 353 -9.80 20.90 22.62
CA SER A 353 -10.41 22.02 21.83
C SER A 353 -11.60 21.65 20.93
N ARG A 354 -12.24 20.47 21.05
CA ARG A 354 -13.46 20.17 20.24
C ARG A 354 -14.62 19.52 20.99
N TRP A 355 -14.90 20.03 22.19
CA TRP A 355 -16.22 19.87 22.79
C TRP A 355 -17.00 21.17 22.57
N ILE A 356 -17.69 21.27 21.44
CA ILE A 356 -18.87 22.13 21.32
C ILE A 356 -20.05 21.19 21.10
N SER A 357 -20.95 21.26 22.06
CA SER A 357 -22.23 20.57 22.18
C SER A 357 -23.04 20.53 20.89
N SER A 358 -23.63 19.38 20.60
CA SER A 358 -24.97 19.32 20.01
C SER A 358 -25.76 18.24 20.74
N SER A 359 -26.56 18.72 21.69
CA SER A 359 -27.78 18.10 22.21
C SER A 359 -28.75 17.75 21.09
#